data_AF-B5EGT3-F1
#
_entry.id   AF-B5EGT3-F1
#
_cell.length_a   1.000
_cell.length_b   1.000
_cell.length_c   1.000
_cell.angle_alpha   90.00
_cell.angle_beta   90.00
_cell.angle_gamma   90.00
#
_symmetry.space_group_name_H-M   'P 1'
#
loop_
_entity.id
_entity.type
_entity.pdbx_description
1 polymer ?
#
loop_
_entity_poly.entity_id
_entity_poly.type
_entity_poly.pdbx_seq_one_letter_code
_entity_poly.pdbx_strand_id
1 'polypeptide(L)'
;MSMLYLWHPAVSTSATELDLILTRGDSDQVDGGSERFVEAVLKAVGIKQPAEKWSIKPNRCNFYGEYWREGGWRSQWDFAWRMEAHFKKPVEVKPLPTGYQGLMEIDDYSPLAESYKYEPYACLAIAAFNSQEKARAAAEKLAGDKEIEAARHAAAAPEPQIKVLQVAPKEFHLRAAIGSGDEPFFTGGYPALVLSMMEAAGGATHAEG
;
A
#
# COMPACT_ATOMS: atom_id res chain seq x y z
N MET A 1 10.84 0.10 -22.56
CA MET A 1 10.13 1.11 -21.75
C MET A 1 9.30 0.30 -20.80
N SER A 2 9.50 0.50 -19.51
CA SER A 2 8.76 -0.20 -18.47
C SER A 2 7.79 0.79 -17.81
N MET A 3 6.69 0.28 -17.29
CA MET A 3 5.53 1.01 -16.79
C MET A 3 5.16 0.46 -15.42
N LEU A 4 4.92 1.39 -14.51
CA LEU A 4 4.31 1.15 -13.21
C LEU A 4 3.05 1.99 -13.12
N TYR A 5 2.09 1.48 -12.37
CA TYR A 5 0.87 2.19 -12.07
C TYR A 5 0.93 2.75 -10.66
N LEU A 6 0.77 4.07 -10.57
CA LEU A 6 0.57 4.78 -9.31
C LEU A 6 -0.87 4.64 -8.86
N TRP A 7 -1.06 4.26 -7.59
CA TRP A 7 -2.34 4.17 -6.94
C TRP A 7 -2.43 5.07 -5.73
N HIS A 8 -3.51 5.87 -5.72
CA HIS A 8 -4.04 6.58 -4.56
C HIS A 8 -2.97 7.24 -3.67
N PRO A 9 -2.14 8.16 -4.19
CA PRO A 9 -1.20 8.91 -3.36
C PRO A 9 -1.98 9.74 -2.34
N ALA A 10 -1.53 9.70 -1.10
CA ALA A 10 -2.09 10.50 -0.02
C ALA A 10 -0.98 11.16 0.78
N VAL A 11 -1.24 12.38 1.24
CA VAL A 11 -0.35 13.08 2.15
C VAL A 11 -0.87 12.96 3.58
N SER A 12 0.05 12.90 4.54
CA SER A 12 -0.29 12.95 5.96
C SER A 12 -0.99 14.26 6.32
N THR A 13 -1.63 14.30 7.49
CA THR A 13 -2.30 15.52 8.00
C THR A 13 -1.35 16.72 8.11
N SER A 14 -0.06 16.50 8.39
CA SER A 14 0.96 17.55 8.42
C SER A 14 1.45 17.96 7.04
N ALA A 15 0.99 17.28 5.98
CA ALA A 15 1.41 17.48 4.60
C ALA A 15 2.93 17.27 4.37
N THR A 16 3.63 16.60 5.27
CA THR A 16 5.10 16.40 5.19
C THR A 16 5.50 14.98 4.83
N GLU A 17 4.54 14.09 4.63
CA GLU A 17 4.77 12.70 4.27
C GLU A 17 3.77 12.30 3.19
N LEU A 18 4.26 11.70 2.11
CA LEU A 18 3.50 11.10 1.02
C LEU A 18 3.54 9.58 1.17
N ASP A 19 2.38 8.94 1.03
CA ASP A 19 2.21 7.49 1.02
C ASP A 19 1.45 7.10 -0.26
N LEU A 20 2.11 6.30 -1.11
CA LEU A 20 1.53 5.84 -2.37
C LEU A 20 1.86 4.36 -2.61
N ILE A 21 1.03 3.74 -3.45
CA ILE A 21 1.22 2.35 -3.87
C ILE A 21 1.59 2.35 -5.35
N LEU A 22 2.61 1.57 -5.70
CA LEU A 22 3.03 1.27 -7.05
C LEU A 22 2.65 -0.17 -7.34
N THR A 23 2.04 -0.43 -8.48
CA THR A 23 1.75 -1.79 -8.97
C THR A 23 2.39 -1.99 -10.32
N ARG A 24 2.60 -3.27 -10.65
CA ARG A 24 3.20 -3.69 -11.90
C ARG A 24 2.34 -3.25 -13.09
N GLY A 25 2.95 -2.56 -14.05
CA GLY A 25 2.49 -2.52 -15.44
C GLY A 25 3.17 -3.66 -16.20
N ASP A 26 4.21 -3.35 -16.95
CA ASP A 26 5.13 -4.34 -17.54
C ASP A 26 6.47 -4.44 -16.79
N SER A 27 6.73 -3.58 -15.79
CA SER A 27 7.91 -3.64 -14.91
C SER A 27 7.70 -4.52 -13.67
N ASP A 28 8.62 -5.43 -13.38
CA ASP A 28 8.67 -6.24 -12.15
C ASP A 28 9.76 -5.81 -11.16
N GLN A 29 10.42 -4.67 -11.41
CA GLN A 29 11.66 -4.30 -10.72
C GLN A 29 11.59 -2.87 -10.16
N VAL A 30 11.47 -2.78 -8.83
CA VAL A 30 11.71 -1.55 -8.07
C VAL A 30 12.44 -1.94 -6.79
N ASP A 31 13.65 -1.40 -6.59
CA ASP A 31 14.41 -1.53 -5.35
C ASP A 31 14.94 -0.17 -4.92
N GLY A 32 14.47 0.32 -3.78
CA GLY A 32 14.82 1.61 -3.19
C GLY A 32 14.40 2.85 -3.99
N GLY A 33 14.36 2.79 -5.33
CA GLY A 33 14.14 3.90 -6.25
C GLY A 33 15.36 4.82 -6.33
N SER A 34 15.86 5.08 -7.54
CA SER A 34 16.84 6.15 -7.75
C SER A 34 16.22 7.53 -7.49
N GLU A 35 17.04 8.54 -7.20
CA GLU A 35 16.58 9.92 -7.02
C GLU A 35 15.75 10.40 -8.21
N ARG A 36 16.20 10.10 -9.44
CA ARG A 36 15.49 10.43 -10.68
C ARG A 36 14.13 9.73 -10.79
N PHE A 37 14.05 8.45 -10.41
CA PHE A 37 12.77 7.73 -10.39
C PHE A 37 11.79 8.36 -9.40
N VAL A 38 12.27 8.68 -8.20
CA VAL A 38 11.48 9.34 -7.16
C VAL A 38 11.01 10.71 -7.63
N GLU A 39 11.88 11.52 -8.26
CA GLU A 39 11.50 12.79 -8.86
C GLU A 39 10.42 12.64 -9.93
N ALA A 40 10.51 11.61 -10.79
CA ALA A 40 9.50 11.32 -11.81
C ALA A 40 8.14 10.98 -11.17
N VAL A 41 8.14 10.15 -10.11
CA VAL A 41 6.95 9.84 -9.31
C VAL A 41 6.34 11.10 -8.70
N LEU A 42 7.15 11.93 -8.05
CA LEU A 42 6.70 13.17 -7.39
C LEU A 42 6.11 14.16 -8.40
N LYS A 43 6.77 14.33 -9.55
CA LYS A 43 6.28 15.17 -10.64
C LYS A 43 4.96 14.67 -11.20
N ALA A 44 4.80 13.36 -11.34
CA ALA A 44 3.57 12.73 -11.83
C ALA A 44 2.37 13.07 -10.94
N VAL A 45 2.57 13.13 -9.62
CA VAL A 45 1.52 13.50 -8.64
C VAL A 45 1.47 15.01 -8.34
N GLY A 46 2.21 15.84 -9.09
CA GLY A 46 2.15 17.30 -9.00
C GLY A 46 3.02 17.93 -7.91
N ILE A 47 3.88 17.16 -7.24
CA ILE A 47 4.84 17.67 -6.24
C ILE A 47 6.10 18.16 -6.95
N LYS A 48 6.45 19.43 -6.75
CA LYS A 48 7.61 20.08 -7.40
C LYS A 48 8.88 20.10 -6.55
N GLN A 49 8.76 19.82 -5.26
CA GLN A 49 9.91 19.85 -4.36
C GLN A 49 10.51 18.44 -4.21
N PRO A 50 11.84 18.33 -4.04
CA PRO A 50 12.47 17.05 -3.81
C PRO A 50 12.05 16.46 -2.46
N ALA A 51 12.02 15.14 -2.37
CA ALA A 51 11.93 14.45 -1.10
C ALA A 51 13.25 14.60 -0.33
N GLU A 52 13.17 14.80 0.99
CA GLU A 52 14.34 14.80 1.88
C GLU A 52 14.84 13.37 2.12
N LYS A 53 13.90 12.43 2.22
CA LYS A 53 14.16 11.00 2.35
C LYS A 53 12.97 10.24 1.77
N TRP A 54 13.21 9.05 1.24
CA TRP A 54 12.16 8.15 0.78
C TRP A 54 12.49 6.70 1.13
N SER A 55 11.48 5.86 1.05
CA SER A 55 11.64 4.41 1.04
C SER A 55 10.65 3.80 0.05
N ILE A 56 11.09 2.77 -0.66
CA ILE A 56 10.24 1.96 -1.52
C ILE A 56 10.43 0.52 -1.09
N LYS A 57 9.36 -0.11 -0.62
CA LYS A 57 9.42 -1.47 -0.09
C LYS A 57 8.46 -2.40 -0.83
N PRO A 58 8.93 -3.59 -1.25
CA PRO A 58 8.06 -4.62 -1.81
C PRO A 58 7.11 -5.14 -0.73
N ASN A 59 5.86 -5.38 -1.09
CA ASN A 59 4.84 -5.96 -0.24
C ASN A 59 3.90 -6.85 -1.06
N ARG A 60 3.17 -7.70 -0.35
CA ARG A 60 1.97 -8.39 -0.82
C ARG A 60 0.76 -7.58 -0.36
N CYS A 61 -0.13 -7.22 -1.27
CA CYS A 61 -1.25 -6.33 -1.03
C CYS A 61 -2.54 -6.88 -1.63
N ASN A 62 -3.64 -6.78 -0.89
CA ASN A 62 -4.93 -7.34 -1.30
C ASN A 62 -5.72 -6.50 -2.30
N PHE A 63 -5.38 -5.21 -2.43
CA PHE A 63 -6.37 -4.25 -2.93
C PHE A 63 -6.28 -3.97 -4.43
N TYR A 64 -5.13 -4.24 -5.07
CA TYR A 64 -4.88 -3.82 -6.46
C TYR A 64 -4.58 -5.00 -7.41
N GLY A 65 -5.09 -6.20 -7.12
CA GLY A 65 -4.81 -7.41 -7.91
C GLY A 65 -5.81 -7.64 -9.04
N GLU A 66 -5.35 -7.80 -10.28
CA GLU A 66 -6.27 -8.10 -11.40
C GLU A 66 -7.00 -9.44 -11.25
N TYR A 67 -6.34 -10.40 -10.59
CA TYR A 67 -6.76 -11.79 -10.53
C TYR A 67 -7.34 -12.19 -9.17
N TRP A 68 -7.77 -11.25 -8.32
CA TRP A 68 -8.23 -11.53 -6.95
C TRP A 68 -9.37 -12.57 -6.83
N ARG A 69 -10.11 -12.80 -7.91
CA ARG A 69 -11.18 -13.81 -8.02
C ARG A 69 -10.66 -15.20 -8.37
N GLU A 70 -9.48 -15.31 -8.95
CA GLU A 70 -8.81 -16.57 -9.24
C GLU A 70 -8.25 -17.11 -7.93
N GLY A 71 -8.93 -18.07 -7.30
CA GLY A 71 -8.58 -18.53 -5.96
C GLY A 71 -7.08 -18.85 -5.76
N GLY A 72 -6.59 -18.66 -4.54
CA GLY A 72 -5.17 -18.86 -4.18
C GLY A 72 -4.58 -17.61 -3.54
N TRP A 73 -3.64 -17.80 -2.60
CA TRP A 73 -3.12 -16.70 -1.80
C TRP A 73 -2.38 -15.66 -2.65
N ARG A 74 -1.69 -16.07 -3.71
CA ARG A 74 -0.95 -15.15 -4.60
C ARG A 74 -1.86 -14.19 -5.34
N SER A 75 -3.05 -14.66 -5.71
CA SER A 75 -4.05 -13.85 -6.41
C SER A 75 -4.76 -12.90 -5.46
N GLN A 76 -5.02 -13.34 -4.22
CA GLN A 76 -5.61 -12.52 -3.16
C GLN A 76 -4.63 -11.49 -2.60
N TRP A 77 -3.32 -11.73 -2.74
CA TRP A 77 -2.26 -10.90 -2.22
C TRP A 77 -1.23 -10.64 -3.33
N ASP A 78 -1.61 -9.76 -4.26
CA ASP A 78 -0.76 -9.43 -5.40
C ASP A 78 0.45 -8.60 -4.95
N PHE A 79 1.49 -8.58 -5.78
CA PHE A 79 2.70 -7.85 -5.48
C PHE A 79 2.54 -6.36 -5.76
N ALA A 80 2.99 -5.53 -4.81
CA ALA A 80 3.00 -4.09 -4.93
C ALA A 80 4.20 -3.48 -4.20
N TRP A 81 4.56 -2.26 -4.55
CA TRP A 81 5.54 -1.49 -3.78
C TRP A 81 4.86 -0.34 -3.06
N ARG A 82 5.13 -0.20 -1.77
CA ARG A 82 4.72 0.97 -1.00
C ARG A 82 5.87 1.96 -1.00
N MET A 83 5.59 3.17 -1.46
CA MET A 83 6.55 4.27 -1.41
C MET A 83 6.09 5.28 -0.36
N GLU A 84 7.00 5.60 0.54
CA GLU A 84 6.86 6.66 1.53
C GLU A 84 7.93 7.72 1.26
N ALA A 85 7.54 8.98 1.07
CA ALA A 85 8.45 10.09 0.86
C ALA A 85 8.20 11.19 1.89
N HIS A 86 9.27 11.73 2.47
CA HIS A 86 9.19 12.79 3.47
C HIS A 86 9.76 14.10 2.94
N PHE A 87 9.20 15.19 3.42
CA PHE A 87 9.53 16.52 2.96
C PHE A 87 9.82 17.48 4.11
N LYS A 88 10.77 18.37 3.86
CA LYS A 88 11.12 19.46 4.77
C LYS A 88 10.00 20.49 4.94
N LYS A 89 9.21 20.71 3.89
CA LYS A 89 8.09 21.67 3.86
C LYS A 89 6.79 20.95 3.48
N PRO A 90 5.63 21.41 3.96
CA PRO A 90 4.34 20.87 3.55
C PRO A 90 4.17 20.84 2.03
N VAL A 91 3.66 19.73 1.51
CA VAL A 91 3.24 19.53 0.11
C VAL A 91 1.73 19.39 0.04
N GLU A 92 1.15 19.88 -1.05
CA GLU A 92 -0.23 19.58 -1.39
C GLU A 92 -0.23 18.53 -2.50
N VAL A 93 -0.85 17.40 -2.24
CA VAL A 93 -1.30 16.50 -3.30
C VAL A 93 -2.79 16.74 -3.44
N LYS A 94 -3.19 17.27 -4.60
CA LYS A 94 -4.60 17.23 -4.95
C LYS A 94 -4.98 15.75 -5.00
N PRO A 95 -6.07 15.33 -4.35
CA PRO A 95 -6.51 13.95 -4.45
C PRO A 95 -6.57 13.60 -5.93
N LEU A 96 -5.81 12.58 -6.33
CA LEU A 96 -5.80 12.19 -7.73
C LEU A 96 -7.23 11.77 -8.12
N PRO A 97 -7.62 11.97 -9.39
CA PRO A 97 -8.78 11.27 -9.92
C PRO A 97 -8.61 9.78 -9.60
N THR A 98 -9.64 9.15 -9.04
CA THR A 98 -9.70 7.70 -8.84
C THR A 98 -9.22 7.00 -10.11
N GLY A 99 -8.16 6.18 -10.01
CA GLY A 99 -7.57 5.50 -11.17
C GLY A 99 -6.05 5.37 -11.09
N TYR A 100 -5.51 4.64 -12.07
CA TYR A 100 -4.08 4.43 -12.22
C TYR A 100 -3.44 5.55 -13.06
N GLN A 101 -2.25 6.00 -12.64
CA GLN A 101 -1.39 6.84 -13.47
C GLN A 101 -0.16 6.05 -13.90
N GLY A 102 0.02 5.89 -15.22
CA GLY A 102 1.18 5.22 -15.79
C GLY A 102 2.44 6.06 -15.68
N LEU A 103 3.51 5.46 -15.15
CA LEU A 103 4.86 6.03 -15.12
C LEU A 103 5.72 5.36 -16.19
N MET A 104 6.06 6.10 -17.25
CA MET A 104 6.94 5.58 -18.33
C MET A 104 8.43 5.84 -18.08
N GLU A 105 8.77 6.75 -17.16
CA GLU A 105 10.15 7.06 -16.79
C GLU A 105 10.60 6.17 -15.63
N ILE A 106 10.81 4.89 -15.92
CA ILE A 106 11.51 3.97 -15.02
C ILE A 106 12.95 3.93 -15.51
N ASP A 107 13.89 4.45 -14.69
CA ASP A 107 15.30 4.46 -15.09
C ASP A 107 15.86 3.03 -14.99
N ASP A 108 16.48 2.55 -16.08
CA ASP A 108 17.13 1.23 -16.16
C ASP A 108 18.32 1.08 -15.17
N TYR A 109 18.66 2.16 -14.45
CA TYR A 109 19.79 2.28 -13.52
C TYR A 109 19.43 2.29 -12.03
N SER A 110 18.15 2.19 -11.66
CA SER A 110 17.86 1.74 -10.29
C SER A 110 18.51 0.36 -10.14
N PRO A 111 19.18 -0.02 -9.03
CA PRO A 111 19.58 -1.41 -8.87
C PRO A 111 18.32 -2.27 -9.01
N LEU A 112 18.14 -2.91 -10.16
CA LEU A 112 16.92 -3.63 -10.50
C LEU A 112 16.99 -4.98 -9.79
N ALA A 113 16.63 -5.01 -8.51
CA ALA A 113 16.46 -6.27 -7.80
C ALA A 113 15.07 -6.85 -8.11
N GLU A 114 15.01 -8.15 -8.35
CA GLU A 114 13.75 -8.91 -8.43
C GLU A 114 13.15 -9.03 -7.03
N SER A 115 12.68 -7.90 -6.49
CA SER A 115 12.20 -7.79 -5.11
C SER A 115 10.97 -8.65 -4.83
N TYR A 116 10.31 -9.15 -5.88
CA TYR A 116 9.21 -10.13 -5.81
C TYR A 116 9.64 -11.58 -5.57
N LYS A 117 10.94 -11.88 -5.59
CA LYS A 117 11.47 -13.26 -5.47
C LYS A 117 11.98 -13.62 -4.08
N TYR A 118 12.01 -12.69 -3.14
CA TYR A 118 12.63 -12.92 -1.83
C TYR A 118 11.59 -12.92 -0.72
N GLU A 119 11.40 -14.11 -0.15
CA GLU A 119 10.71 -14.37 1.10
C GLU A 119 11.61 -13.98 2.29
N PRO A 120 11.03 -13.51 3.43
CA PRO A 120 9.61 -13.34 3.71
C PRO A 120 9.02 -12.06 3.11
N TYR A 121 7.78 -12.13 2.62
CA TYR A 121 7.08 -10.97 2.05
C TYR A 121 6.38 -10.16 3.12
N ALA A 122 6.61 -8.84 3.13
CA ALA A 122 5.81 -7.93 3.93
C ALA A 122 4.35 -7.89 3.43
N CYS A 123 3.40 -7.75 4.34
CA CYS A 123 1.96 -7.82 4.07
C CYS A 123 1.28 -6.48 4.37
N LEU A 124 0.62 -5.92 3.36
CA LEU A 124 -0.11 -4.66 3.43
C LEU A 124 -1.59 -4.90 3.17
N ALA A 125 -2.39 -4.87 4.23
CA ALA A 125 -3.85 -4.90 4.13
C ALA A 125 -4.38 -3.48 3.87
N ILE A 126 -5.22 -3.32 2.85
CA ILE A 126 -5.87 -2.06 2.52
C ILE A 126 -7.39 -2.27 2.40
N ALA A 127 -8.14 -1.33 2.98
CA ALA A 127 -9.57 -1.20 2.70
C ALA A 127 -9.96 0.26 2.45
N ALA A 128 -10.84 0.47 1.48
CA ALA A 128 -11.38 1.78 1.11
C ALA A 128 -12.75 2.01 1.77
N PHE A 129 -12.94 3.22 2.30
CA PHE A 129 -14.15 3.65 3.00
C PHE A 129 -14.65 4.96 2.42
N ASN A 130 -15.97 5.13 2.39
CA ASN A 130 -16.62 6.39 2.02
C ASN A 130 -16.78 7.38 3.19
N SER A 131 -16.27 7.03 4.37
CA SER A 131 -16.35 7.83 5.60
C SER A 131 -15.07 7.72 6.41
N GLN A 132 -14.50 8.87 6.78
CA GLN A 132 -13.33 8.94 7.65
C GLN A 132 -13.60 8.33 9.03
N GLU A 133 -14.82 8.53 9.56
CA GLU A 133 -15.23 8.00 10.85
C GLU A 133 -15.23 6.47 10.84
N LYS A 134 -15.79 5.85 9.79
CA LYS A 134 -15.76 4.40 9.64
C LYS A 134 -14.33 3.86 9.49
N ALA A 135 -13.50 4.51 8.69
CA ALA A 135 -12.10 4.13 8.53
C ALA A 135 -11.33 4.20 9.86
N ARG A 136 -11.57 5.24 10.68
CA ARG A 136 -10.97 5.38 12.02
C ARG A 136 -11.50 4.34 13.01
N ALA A 137 -12.81 4.09 13.03
CA ALA A 137 -13.38 3.06 13.89
C ALA A 137 -12.84 1.66 13.54
N ALA A 138 -12.66 1.36 12.25
CA ALA A 138 -12.02 0.13 11.79
C ALA A 138 -10.54 0.06 12.20
N ALA A 139 -9.81 1.18 12.13
CA ALA A 139 -8.43 1.28 12.60
C ALA A 139 -8.30 1.00 14.10
N GLU A 140 -9.16 1.62 14.92
CA GLU A 140 -9.20 1.43 16.37
C GLU A 140 -9.54 -0.02 16.72
N LYS A 141 -10.51 -0.62 16.02
CA LYS A 141 -10.85 -2.03 16.17
C LYS A 141 -9.66 -2.93 15.80
N LEU A 142 -9.00 -2.70 14.66
CA LEU A 142 -7.83 -3.47 14.25
C LEU A 142 -6.70 -3.44 15.30
N ALA A 143 -6.51 -2.30 15.96
CA ALA A 143 -5.47 -2.12 16.96
C ALA A 143 -5.81 -2.79 18.31
N GLY A 144 -7.09 -2.94 18.66
CA GLY A 144 -7.52 -3.33 20.01
C GLY A 144 -8.41 -4.58 20.12
N ASP A 145 -8.75 -5.23 18.99
CA ASP A 145 -9.60 -6.42 19.00
C ASP A 145 -8.81 -7.66 19.48
N LYS A 146 -9.36 -8.35 20.49
CA LYS A 146 -8.71 -9.51 21.13
C LYS A 146 -8.55 -10.71 20.19
N GLU A 147 -9.47 -10.88 19.24
CA GLU A 147 -9.39 -11.97 18.28
C GLU A 147 -8.27 -11.71 17.27
N ILE A 148 -8.17 -10.46 16.80
CA ILE A 148 -7.04 -10.00 15.97
C ILE A 148 -5.72 -10.14 16.72
N GLU A 149 -5.66 -9.73 18.00
CA GLU A 149 -4.46 -9.83 18.81
C GLU A 149 -4.01 -11.29 18.99
N ALA A 150 -4.94 -12.20 19.29
CA ALA A 150 -4.67 -13.63 19.42
C ALA A 150 -4.17 -14.24 18.10
N ALA A 151 -4.83 -13.93 16.97
CA ALA A 151 -4.43 -14.39 15.65
C ALA A 151 -3.04 -13.86 15.24
N ARG A 152 -2.77 -12.58 15.53
CA ARG A 152 -1.45 -11.95 15.32
C ARG A 152 -0.36 -12.66 16.11
N HIS A 153 -0.60 -12.98 17.38
CA HIS A 153 0.34 -13.72 18.22
C HIS A 153 0.57 -15.15 17.70
N ALA A 154 -0.48 -15.85 17.27
CA ALA A 154 -0.37 -17.17 16.67
C ALA A 154 0.45 -17.15 15.37
N ALA A 155 0.36 -16.07 14.59
CA ALA A 155 1.14 -15.84 13.38
C ALA A 155 2.55 -15.25 13.64
N ALA A 156 2.95 -15.07 14.92
CA ALA A 156 4.20 -14.41 15.31
C ALA A 156 4.42 -13.02 14.66
N ALA A 157 3.33 -12.29 14.39
CA ALA A 157 3.36 -11.02 13.69
C ALA A 157 3.55 -9.83 14.65
N PRO A 158 4.24 -8.75 14.21
CA PRO A 158 4.37 -7.52 14.99
C PRO A 158 3.02 -6.80 15.11
N GLU A 159 2.93 -5.83 16.03
CA GLU A 159 1.78 -4.92 16.07
C GLU A 159 1.56 -4.25 14.71
N PRO A 160 0.30 -4.17 14.22
CA PRO A 160 0.02 -3.56 12.94
C PRO A 160 0.39 -2.08 12.91
N GLN A 161 1.09 -1.64 11.86
CA GLN A 161 1.28 -0.22 11.60
C GLN A 161 0.12 0.30 10.75
N ILE A 162 -0.77 1.07 11.38
CA ILE A 162 -2.05 1.48 10.80
C ILE A 162 -2.03 2.96 10.43
N LYS A 163 -2.48 3.28 9.22
CA LYS A 163 -2.72 4.64 8.74
C LYS A 163 -4.11 4.78 8.16
N VAL A 164 -4.81 5.84 8.52
CA VAL A 164 -6.04 6.28 7.84
C VAL A 164 -5.68 7.49 6.97
N LEU A 165 -5.80 7.31 5.66
CA LEU A 165 -5.36 8.28 4.66
C LEU A 165 -6.56 8.75 3.84
N GLN A 166 -6.67 10.05 3.59
CA GLN A 166 -7.64 10.57 2.63
C GLN A 166 -7.02 10.51 1.23
N VAL A 167 -7.61 9.70 0.34
CA VAL A 167 -7.10 9.48 -1.03
C VAL A 167 -7.95 10.18 -2.08
N ALA A 168 -9.22 10.48 -1.75
CA ALA A 168 -10.14 11.30 -2.53
C ALA A 168 -11.03 12.15 -1.59
N PRO A 169 -11.75 13.18 -2.07
CA PRO A 169 -12.60 14.02 -1.22
C PRO A 169 -13.61 13.24 -0.36
N LYS A 170 -14.05 12.07 -0.83
CA LYS A 170 -15.01 11.19 -0.12
C LYS A 170 -14.48 9.76 0.03
N GLU A 171 -13.18 9.56 -0.15
CA GLU A 171 -12.58 8.23 -0.07
C GLU A 171 -11.39 8.23 0.88
N PHE A 172 -11.42 7.28 1.80
CA PHE A 172 -10.45 7.10 2.86
C PHE A 172 -9.93 5.68 2.83
N HIS A 173 -8.62 5.51 2.83
CA HIS A 173 -7.99 4.21 2.94
C HIS A 173 -7.55 3.96 4.37
N LEU A 174 -7.90 2.78 4.88
CA LEU A 174 -7.21 2.16 5.99
C LEU A 174 -6.09 1.32 5.41
N ARG A 175 -4.82 1.69 5.65
CA ARG A 175 -3.64 0.90 5.27
C ARG A 175 -3.00 0.33 6.53
N ALA A 176 -2.85 -0.98 6.59
CA ALA A 176 -2.27 -1.68 7.72
C ALA A 176 -1.12 -2.58 7.25
N ALA A 177 0.12 -2.27 7.67
CA ALA A 177 1.22 -3.21 7.54
C ALA A 177 1.13 -4.20 8.70
N ILE A 178 0.81 -5.47 8.39
CA ILE A 178 0.40 -6.46 9.41
C ILE A 178 1.47 -7.53 9.69
N GLY A 179 2.67 -7.38 9.14
CA GLY A 179 3.79 -8.30 9.36
C GLY A 179 4.42 -8.76 8.05
N SER A 180 5.18 -9.85 8.13
CA SER A 180 5.82 -10.48 6.98
C SER A 180 5.90 -11.99 7.16
N GLY A 181 5.81 -12.74 6.07
CA GLY A 181 6.01 -14.19 6.09
C GLY A 181 5.94 -14.81 4.71
N ASP A 182 5.94 -16.14 4.69
CA ASP A 182 5.88 -16.94 3.46
C ASP A 182 4.43 -17.43 3.23
N GLU A 183 4.21 -18.35 2.31
CA GLU A 183 2.87 -18.90 2.03
C GLU A 183 2.05 -19.29 3.29
N PRO A 184 2.60 -19.94 4.33
CA PRO A 184 1.85 -20.25 5.55
C PRO A 184 1.31 -19.02 6.28
N PHE A 185 1.98 -17.87 6.20
CA PHE A 185 1.49 -16.63 6.79
C PHE A 185 0.24 -16.14 6.05
N PHE A 186 0.26 -16.15 4.72
CA PHE A 186 -0.86 -15.69 3.88
C PHE A 186 -2.06 -16.64 3.90
N THR A 187 -1.81 -17.94 4.11
CA THR A 187 -2.86 -18.98 4.19
C THR A 187 -3.32 -19.26 5.62
N GLY A 188 -2.56 -18.85 6.64
CA GLY A 188 -2.77 -19.16 8.07
C GLY A 188 -3.88 -18.39 8.79
N GLY A 189 -4.75 -17.70 8.05
CA GLY A 189 -5.98 -17.10 8.57
C GLY A 189 -5.84 -15.69 9.15
N TYR A 190 -4.68 -15.28 9.70
CA TYR A 190 -4.54 -13.94 10.28
C TYR A 190 -4.74 -12.80 9.23
N PRO A 191 -4.07 -12.80 8.07
CA PRO A 191 -4.36 -11.79 7.04
C PRO A 191 -5.81 -11.80 6.56
N ALA A 192 -6.41 -12.99 6.40
CA ALA A 192 -7.81 -13.13 6.00
C ALA A 192 -8.78 -12.59 7.06
N LEU A 193 -8.48 -12.78 8.35
CA LEU A 193 -9.26 -12.24 9.47
C LEU A 193 -9.20 -10.71 9.49
N VAL A 194 -8.02 -10.13 9.24
CA VAL A 194 -7.85 -8.67 9.10
C VAL A 194 -8.74 -8.13 7.98
N LEU A 195 -8.73 -8.75 6.80
CA LEU A 195 -9.60 -8.35 5.69
C LEU A 195 -11.09 -8.48 6.03
N SER A 196 -11.49 -9.62 6.61
CA SER A 196 -12.87 -9.87 7.02
C SER A 196 -13.37 -8.84 8.03
N MET A 197 -12.51 -8.41 8.95
CA MET A 197 -12.82 -7.36 9.91
C MET A 197 -13.01 -6.00 9.23
N MET A 198 -12.12 -5.64 8.29
CA MET A 198 -12.25 -4.40 7.52
C MET A 198 -13.53 -4.38 6.66
N GLU A 199 -13.88 -5.50 6.03
CA GLU A 199 -15.11 -5.69 5.26
C GLU A 199 -16.35 -5.57 6.13
N ALA A 200 -16.35 -6.21 7.31
CA ALA A 200 -17.45 -6.11 8.27
C ALA A 200 -17.66 -4.69 8.79
N ALA A 201 -16.61 -3.85 8.80
CA ALA A 201 -16.69 -2.42 9.10
C ALA A 201 -17.21 -1.57 7.91
N GLY A 202 -17.48 -2.19 6.76
CA GLY A 202 -17.96 -1.56 5.53
C GLY A 202 -16.86 -1.03 4.62
N GLY A 203 -15.62 -1.54 4.76
CA GLY A 203 -14.52 -1.24 3.86
C GLY A 203 -14.52 -2.15 2.64
N ALA A 204 -14.29 -1.59 1.45
CA ALA A 204 -13.99 -2.39 0.26
C ALA A 204 -12.53 -2.84 0.32
N THR A 205 -12.25 -4.13 0.25
CA THR A 205 -10.89 -4.72 0.31
C THR A 205 -10.30 -4.97 -1.08
N HIS A 206 -10.95 -4.51 -2.12
CA HIS A 206 -10.44 -4.55 -3.48
C HIS A 206 -10.86 -3.28 -4.24
N ALA A 207 -9.98 -2.76 -5.09
CA ALA A 207 -10.34 -1.71 -6.03
C ALA A 207 -11.32 -2.28 -7.07
N GLU A 208 -12.50 -1.67 -7.20
CA GLU A 208 -13.34 -1.90 -8.37
C GLU A 208 -12.76 -1.08 -9.53
N GLY A 209 -12.47 -1.73 -10.65
CA GLY A 209 -11.95 -1.09 -11.86
C GLY A 209 -12.98 -0.23 -12.59
#